data_AF-A0A661CTI5-F1
#
_entry.id   AF-A0A661CTI5-F1
#
_cell.length_a   1.000
_cell.length_b   1.000
_cell.length_c   1.000
_cell.angle_alpha   90.00
_cell.angle_beta   90.00
_cell.angle_gamma   90.00
#
_symmetry.space_group_name_H-M   'P 1'
#
loop_
_entity.id
_entity.type
_entity.pdbx_description
1 polymer ?
#
loop_
_entity_poly.entity_id
_entity_poly.type
_entity_poly.pdbx_seq_one_letter_code
_entity_poly.pdbx_strand_id
1 'polypeptide(L)'
;MDRKKRIRIGDLLIEHKFISETQLENALAEQKKTRRKLGKTLIDLGYIEEKQLLELLAEQLGITYSDLRLFEIDTDVLHRLPEILARRFRAIALKEENGNVVVGMTDPTDIYAFDEIQKILEQPLQIIAISEGDLLHNLDTGYRKTEEIDNLAEVLDEEMSDHDFDLQSLTQTTNTADAPVVKLLQAIFEDAISIQASDIHIEPDHNVLRIRQRIDGVLQEQLVDETRIAPALTSRLKLMAGLNISEKRLPQDGRFNIKVKNKNIDV
;
A
#
# COMPACT_ATOMS: atom_id res chain seq x y z
N MET A 1 -10.05 38.96 17.83
CA MET A 1 -10.30 37.61 17.30
C MET A 1 -9.73 36.63 18.30
N ASP A 2 -10.60 35.78 18.81
CA ASP A 2 -10.42 35.02 20.05
C ASP A 2 -9.29 34.00 19.92
N ARG A 3 -8.31 34.04 20.82
CA ARG A 3 -7.28 32.99 20.92
C ARG A 3 -8.02 31.75 21.44
N LYS A 4 -8.45 30.85 20.55
CA LYS A 4 -8.92 29.50 20.92
C LYS A 4 -7.96 28.96 21.97
N LYS A 5 -8.40 28.90 23.24
CA LYS A 5 -7.64 28.30 24.34
C LYS A 5 -7.18 26.94 23.84
N ARG A 6 -5.87 26.66 23.87
CA ARG A 6 -5.36 25.30 23.67
C ARG A 6 -5.83 24.48 24.87
N ILE A 7 -7.04 23.91 24.78
CA ILE A 7 -7.58 23.02 25.80
C ILE A 7 -6.67 21.80 25.81
N ARG A 8 -6.13 21.47 26.99
CA ARG A 8 -5.24 20.31 27.12
C ARG A 8 -6.08 19.05 27.04
N ILE A 9 -5.54 18.01 26.42
CA ILE A 9 -6.28 16.76 26.25
C ILE A 9 -6.71 16.13 27.58
N GLY A 10 -5.89 16.28 28.64
CA GLY A 10 -6.24 15.82 29.99
C GLY A 10 -7.51 16.48 30.52
N ASP A 11 -7.69 17.77 30.26
CA ASP A 11 -8.87 18.52 30.72
C ASP A 11 -10.13 18.07 29.95
N LEU A 12 -10.00 17.83 28.63
CA LEU A 12 -11.09 17.30 27.80
C LEU A 12 -11.51 15.90 28.22
N LEU A 13 -10.55 15.04 28.56
CA LEU A 13 -10.82 13.67 29.01
C LEU A 13 -11.60 13.66 30.34
N ILE A 14 -11.36 14.64 31.23
CA ILE A 14 -12.13 14.83 32.47
C ILE A 14 -13.52 15.39 32.17
N GLU A 15 -13.62 16.40 31.29
CA GLU A 15 -14.89 17.02 30.91
C GLU A 15 -15.88 16.00 30.31
N HIS A 16 -15.39 15.12 29.44
CA HIS A 16 -16.15 14.01 28.86
C HIS A 16 -16.31 12.80 29.81
N LYS A 17 -15.80 12.89 31.04
CA LYS A 17 -15.85 11.86 32.09
C LYS A 17 -15.21 10.52 31.69
N PHE A 18 -14.27 10.54 30.76
CA PHE A 18 -13.50 9.34 30.42
C PHE A 18 -12.49 8.99 31.50
N ILE A 19 -11.93 10.01 32.18
CA ILE A 19 -11.02 9.82 33.31
C ILE A 19 -11.37 10.77 34.47
N SER A 20 -10.94 10.43 35.68
CA SER A 20 -10.97 11.30 36.86
C SER A 20 -9.72 12.16 36.99
N GLU A 21 -9.79 13.24 37.78
CA GLU A 21 -8.61 14.05 38.14
C GLU A 21 -7.49 13.19 38.75
N THR A 22 -7.84 12.24 39.62
CA THR A 22 -6.86 11.34 40.24
C THR A 22 -6.16 10.43 39.22
N GLN A 23 -6.89 9.94 38.22
CA GLN A 23 -6.32 9.13 37.14
C GLN A 23 -5.41 9.97 36.24
N LEU A 24 -5.79 11.22 35.95
CA LEU A 24 -4.96 12.15 35.19
C LEU A 24 -3.66 12.47 35.93
N GLU A 25 -3.71 12.75 37.23
CA GLU A 25 -2.52 13.00 38.06
C GLU A 25 -1.58 11.80 38.08
N ASN A 26 -2.12 10.59 38.27
CA ASN A 26 -1.36 9.35 38.23
C ASN A 26 -0.69 9.14 36.86
N ALA A 27 -1.44 9.36 35.77
CA ALA A 27 -0.91 9.23 34.42
C ALA A 27 0.17 10.28 34.11
N LEU A 28 0.02 11.53 34.56
CA LEU A 28 1.03 12.58 34.43
C LEU A 28 2.31 12.26 35.22
N ALA A 29 2.17 11.69 36.42
CA ALA A 29 3.31 11.24 37.21
C ALA A 29 4.07 10.11 36.51
N GLU A 30 3.36 9.15 35.92
CA GLU A 30 3.97 8.05 35.16
C GLU A 30 4.56 8.51 33.82
N GLN A 31 3.91 9.47 33.17
CA GLN A 31 4.41 10.12 31.96
C GLN A 31 5.77 10.79 32.20
N LYS A 32 5.96 11.46 33.35
CA LYS A 32 7.25 12.09 33.70
C LYS A 32 8.39 11.07 33.82
N LYS A 33 8.09 9.84 34.29
CA LYS A 33 9.07 8.76 34.40
C LYS A 33 9.39 8.15 33.03
N THR A 34 8.37 7.86 32.25
CA THR A 34 8.48 7.10 30.98
C THR A 34 8.78 7.98 29.77
N ARG A 35 8.54 9.30 29.86
CA ARG A 35 8.60 10.28 28.76
C ARG A 35 7.72 9.95 27.55
N ARG A 36 6.72 9.07 27.71
CA ARG A 36 5.75 8.74 26.66
C ARG A 36 4.70 9.85 26.48
N LYS A 37 3.90 9.78 25.41
CA LYS A 37 2.72 10.64 25.22
C LYS A 37 1.66 10.29 26.27
N LEU A 38 0.99 11.30 26.83
CA LEU A 38 -0.02 11.13 27.89
C LEU A 38 -1.13 10.15 27.50
N GLY A 39 -1.66 10.25 26.27
CA GLY A 39 -2.70 9.35 25.77
C GLY A 39 -2.28 7.87 25.83
N LYS A 40 -1.05 7.54 25.40
CA LYS A 40 -0.53 6.18 25.48
C LYS A 40 -0.37 5.71 26.92
N THR A 41 0.09 6.58 27.82
CA THR A 41 0.17 6.26 29.26
C THR A 41 -1.22 5.97 29.85
N LEU A 42 -2.26 6.71 29.45
CA LEU A 42 -3.63 6.48 29.93
C LEU A 42 -4.19 5.13 29.45
N ILE A 43 -3.90 4.74 28.21
CA ILE A 43 -4.27 3.44 27.66
C ILE A 43 -3.50 2.31 28.35
N ASP A 44 -2.18 2.44 28.51
CA ASP A 44 -1.32 1.43 29.16
C ASP A 44 -1.76 1.18 30.63
N LEU A 45 -2.25 2.21 31.32
CA LEU A 45 -2.78 2.11 32.69
C LEU A 45 -4.23 1.59 32.75
N GLY A 46 -4.87 1.36 31.60
CA GLY A 46 -6.26 0.90 31.51
C GLY A 46 -7.30 1.94 31.93
N TYR A 47 -6.94 3.23 31.91
CA TYR A 47 -7.86 4.30 32.30
C TYR A 47 -8.80 4.74 31.18
N ILE A 48 -8.43 4.49 29.91
CA ILE A 48 -9.24 4.80 28.74
C ILE A 48 -8.97 3.80 27.63
N GLU A 49 -9.99 3.50 26.82
CA GLU A 49 -9.82 2.71 25.60
C GLU A 49 -9.22 3.56 24.47
N GLU A 50 -8.40 2.96 23.61
CA GLU A 50 -7.78 3.65 22.47
C GLU A 50 -8.82 4.32 21.57
N LYS A 51 -9.93 3.63 21.30
CA LYS A 51 -11.05 4.15 20.50
C LYS A 51 -11.61 5.46 21.07
N GLN A 52 -11.86 5.52 22.37
CA GLN A 52 -12.42 6.71 23.04
C GLN A 52 -11.45 7.90 22.94
N LEU A 53 -10.15 7.64 23.07
CA LEU A 53 -9.13 8.67 22.91
C LEU A 53 -9.09 9.20 21.47
N LEU A 54 -9.16 8.31 20.47
CA LEU A 54 -9.13 8.68 19.05
C LEU A 54 -10.38 9.45 18.63
N GLU A 55 -11.57 9.04 19.09
CA GLU A 55 -12.82 9.77 18.86
C GLU A 55 -12.77 11.19 19.44
N LEU A 56 -12.28 11.35 20.67
CA LEU A 56 -12.12 12.66 21.29
C LEU A 56 -11.10 13.54 20.55
N LEU A 57 -9.98 12.96 20.13
CA LEU A 57 -8.97 13.66 19.31
C LEU A 57 -9.56 14.13 17.98
N ALA A 58 -10.33 13.26 17.32
CA ALA A 58 -10.99 13.57 16.06
C ALA A 58 -11.98 14.73 16.23
N GLU A 59 -12.82 14.68 17.27
CA GLU A 59 -13.77 15.76 17.61
C GLU A 59 -13.04 17.09 17.86
N GLN A 60 -11.96 17.08 18.64
CA GLN A 60 -11.18 18.28 18.94
C GLN A 60 -10.55 18.90 17.68
N LEU A 61 -10.10 18.07 16.74
CA LEU A 61 -9.48 18.50 15.49
C LEU A 61 -10.49 18.83 14.39
N GLY A 62 -11.78 18.51 14.60
CA GLY A 62 -12.82 18.66 13.59
C GLY A 62 -12.68 17.68 12.43
N ILE A 63 -12.11 16.51 12.68
CA ILE A 63 -11.95 15.41 11.71
C ILE A 63 -12.79 14.21 12.15
N THR A 64 -12.88 13.19 11.29
CA THR A 64 -13.61 11.95 11.60
C THR A 64 -12.64 10.87 12.06
N TYR A 65 -13.02 10.08 13.06
CA TYR A 65 -12.37 8.79 13.37
C TYR A 65 -13.08 7.68 12.60
N SER A 66 -12.32 6.75 12.00
CA SER A 66 -12.89 5.63 11.25
C SER A 66 -12.17 4.33 11.55
N ASP A 67 -12.96 3.26 11.66
CA ASP A 67 -12.50 1.89 11.74
C ASP A 67 -12.30 1.35 10.33
N LEU A 68 -11.07 1.03 9.96
CA LEU A 68 -10.76 0.64 8.59
C LEU A 68 -11.28 -0.76 8.22
N ARG A 69 -11.68 -1.59 9.19
CA ARG A 69 -12.23 -2.93 8.92
C ARG A 69 -13.55 -2.88 8.14
N LEU A 70 -14.24 -1.74 8.19
CA LEU A 70 -15.51 -1.49 7.49
C LEU A 70 -15.35 -0.45 6.38
N PHE A 71 -14.11 -0.03 6.09
CA PHE A 71 -13.81 1.03 5.15
C PHE A 71 -13.41 0.43 3.81
N GLU A 72 -13.98 0.95 2.73
CA GLU A 72 -13.57 0.57 1.38
C GLU A 72 -12.29 1.33 1.03
N ILE A 73 -11.20 0.58 0.89
CA ILE A 73 -9.90 1.10 0.51
C ILE A 73 -9.74 0.88 -0.99
N ASP A 74 -9.55 1.98 -1.69
CA ASP A 74 -9.15 2.00 -3.08
C ASP A 74 -7.64 1.68 -3.15
N THR A 75 -7.34 0.51 -3.70
CA THR A 75 -5.98 0.02 -3.89
C THR A 75 -5.15 0.98 -4.73
N ASP A 76 -5.79 1.68 -5.65
CA ASP A 76 -5.10 2.60 -6.54
C ASP A 76 -4.59 3.78 -5.75
N VAL A 77 -5.47 4.33 -4.93
CA VAL A 77 -5.14 5.48 -4.09
C VAL A 77 -4.12 5.09 -3.02
N LEU A 78 -4.22 3.88 -2.49
CA LEU A 78 -3.25 3.31 -1.55
C LEU A 78 -1.82 3.35 -2.12
N HIS A 79 -1.60 2.80 -3.31
CA HIS A 79 -0.25 2.71 -3.90
C HIS A 79 0.35 4.05 -4.34
N ARG A 80 -0.44 5.12 -4.43
CA ARG A 80 0.08 6.48 -4.68
C ARG A 80 0.95 7.00 -3.53
N LEU A 81 0.81 6.44 -2.32
CA LEU A 81 1.73 6.69 -1.22
C LEU A 81 2.68 5.49 -1.08
N PRO A 82 3.97 5.59 -1.42
CA PRO A 82 4.89 4.46 -1.29
C PRO A 82 4.92 3.87 0.14
N GLU A 83 4.98 2.54 0.26
CA GLU A 83 4.88 1.84 1.55
C GLU A 83 5.86 2.37 2.61
N ILE A 84 7.11 2.58 2.22
CA ILE A 84 8.16 3.10 3.09
C ILE A 84 7.73 4.44 3.71
N LEU A 85 7.09 5.30 2.92
CA LEU A 85 6.59 6.61 3.36
C LEU A 85 5.29 6.46 4.17
N ALA A 86 4.39 5.57 3.77
CA ALA A 86 3.18 5.23 4.52
C ALA A 86 3.52 4.77 5.96
N ARG A 87 4.50 3.88 6.11
CA ARG A 87 5.01 3.42 7.42
C ARG A 87 5.72 4.53 8.19
N ARG A 88 6.60 5.30 7.53
CA ARG A 88 7.35 6.40 8.16
C ARG A 88 6.44 7.48 8.71
N PHE A 89 5.45 7.91 7.92
CA PHE A 89 4.48 8.94 8.29
C PHE A 89 3.28 8.39 9.06
N ARG A 90 3.23 7.06 9.24
CA ARG A 90 2.16 6.34 9.95
C ARG A 90 0.78 6.75 9.42
N ALA A 91 0.67 6.71 8.10
CA ALA A 91 -0.47 7.16 7.32
C ALA A 91 -0.75 6.22 6.15
N ILE A 92 -1.99 6.20 5.67
CA ILE A 92 -2.43 5.39 4.54
C ILE A 92 -3.37 6.21 3.67
N ALA A 93 -3.13 6.20 2.37
CA ALA A 93 -4.04 6.79 1.40
C ALA A 93 -5.19 5.78 1.17
N LEU A 94 -6.44 6.23 1.37
CA LEU A 94 -7.58 5.32 1.47
C LEU A 94 -8.43 5.32 0.20
N LYS A 95 -8.82 6.49 -0.28
CA LYS A 95 -9.66 6.67 -1.48
C LYS A 95 -9.65 8.12 -1.93
N GLU A 96 -10.10 8.37 -3.15
CA GLU A 96 -10.34 9.72 -3.64
C GLU A 96 -11.83 10.06 -3.55
N GLU A 97 -12.15 11.23 -3.01
CA GLU A 97 -13.54 11.68 -2.88
C GLU A 97 -13.62 13.19 -3.13
N ASN A 98 -14.45 13.60 -4.09
CA ASN A 98 -14.66 15.00 -4.47
C ASN A 98 -13.37 15.78 -4.80
N GLY A 99 -12.39 15.10 -5.42
CA GLY A 99 -11.09 15.70 -5.77
C GLY A 99 -10.12 15.85 -4.61
N ASN A 100 -10.43 15.26 -3.44
CA ASN A 100 -9.53 15.17 -2.30
C ASN A 100 -9.11 13.72 -2.08
N VAL A 101 -7.87 13.49 -1.64
CA VAL A 101 -7.46 12.16 -1.16
C VAL A 101 -7.79 12.03 0.32
N VAL A 102 -8.60 11.03 0.66
CA VAL A 102 -8.85 10.66 2.04
C VAL A 102 -7.63 9.92 2.57
N VAL A 103 -7.00 10.47 3.61
CA VAL A 103 -5.79 9.90 4.23
C VAL A 103 -6.09 9.56 5.68
N GLY A 104 -5.92 8.29 6.03
CA GLY A 104 -5.97 7.82 7.40
C GLY A 104 -4.63 8.05 8.10
N MET A 105 -4.63 8.74 9.24
CA MET A 105 -3.42 8.99 10.05
C MET A 105 -3.59 8.50 11.48
N THR A 106 -2.54 7.89 12.04
CA THR A 106 -2.51 7.52 13.47
C THR A 106 -2.20 8.71 14.38
N ASP A 107 -1.52 9.72 13.85
CA ASP A 107 -1.31 11.02 14.51
C ASP A 107 -1.69 12.17 13.57
N PRO A 108 -2.99 12.57 13.54
CA PRO A 108 -3.44 13.70 12.73
C PRO A 108 -2.88 15.06 13.17
N THR A 109 -2.09 15.12 14.25
CA THR A 109 -1.42 16.35 14.70
C THR A 109 -0.01 16.50 14.13
N ASP A 110 0.50 15.51 13.39
CA ASP A 110 1.78 15.58 12.70
C ASP A 110 1.66 16.40 11.42
N ILE A 111 1.85 17.72 11.57
CA ILE A 111 1.81 18.68 10.46
C ILE A 111 2.91 18.39 9.42
N TYR A 112 4.06 17.86 9.84
CA TYR A 112 5.14 17.54 8.91
C TYR A 112 4.75 16.35 8.02
N ALA A 113 4.20 15.29 8.61
CA ALA A 113 3.67 14.16 7.84
C ALA A 113 2.58 14.63 6.85
N PHE A 114 1.66 15.49 7.28
CA PHE A 114 0.64 16.06 6.41
C PHE A 114 1.24 16.80 5.20
N ASP A 115 2.18 17.72 5.43
CA ASP A 115 2.79 18.53 4.37
C ASP A 115 3.55 17.66 3.37
N GLU A 116 4.26 16.62 3.83
CA GLU A 116 5.01 15.72 2.95
C GLU A 116 4.08 14.81 2.13
N ILE A 117 3.05 14.24 2.76
CA ILE A 117 2.04 13.42 2.05
C ILE A 117 1.32 14.26 1.01
N GLN A 118 0.99 15.52 1.32
CA GLN A 118 0.32 16.41 0.37
C GLN A 118 1.18 16.71 -0.86
N LYS A 119 2.50 16.85 -0.68
CA LYS A 119 3.44 17.02 -1.81
C LYS A 119 3.52 15.78 -2.69
N ILE A 120 3.50 14.59 -2.08
CA ILE A 120 3.60 13.31 -2.81
C ILE A 120 2.33 13.05 -3.61
N LEU A 121 1.17 13.27 -3.00
CA LEU A 121 -0.12 12.97 -3.64
C LEU A 121 -0.57 14.06 -4.63
N GLU A 122 0.05 15.25 -4.57
CA GLU A 122 -0.22 16.41 -5.43
C GLU A 122 -1.71 16.84 -5.46
N GLN A 123 -2.45 16.51 -4.40
CA GLN A 123 -3.88 16.78 -4.25
C GLN A 123 -4.21 17.25 -2.83
N PRO A 124 -5.32 17.98 -2.63
CA PRO A 124 -5.78 18.32 -1.29
C PRO A 124 -6.13 17.07 -0.48
N LEU A 125 -5.80 17.07 0.80
CA LEU A 125 -6.01 15.93 1.68
C LEU A 125 -7.24 16.13 2.58
N GLN A 126 -8.03 15.09 2.73
CA GLN A 126 -9.04 14.96 3.77
C GLN A 126 -8.54 13.97 4.82
N ILE A 127 -8.11 14.47 5.99
CA ILE A 127 -7.56 13.62 7.04
C ILE A 127 -8.68 12.96 7.82
N ILE A 128 -8.53 11.66 8.08
CA ILE A 128 -9.30 10.93 9.10
C ILE A 128 -8.35 10.29 10.12
N ALA A 129 -8.79 10.21 11.37
CA ALA A 129 -8.06 9.50 12.41
C ALA A 129 -8.32 7.99 12.30
N ILE A 130 -7.28 7.18 12.43
CA ILE A 130 -7.36 5.71 12.42
C ILE A 130 -6.54 5.13 13.57
N SER A 131 -6.82 3.89 13.96
CA SER A 131 -6.01 3.20 14.97
C SER A 131 -4.67 2.72 14.40
N GLU A 132 -3.67 2.51 15.27
CA GLU A 132 -2.38 1.97 14.84
C GLU A 132 -2.52 0.52 14.34
N GLY A 133 -3.41 -0.27 14.95
CA GLY A 133 -3.71 -1.62 14.50
C GLY A 133 -4.32 -1.66 13.10
N ASP A 134 -5.28 -0.78 12.83
CA ASP A 134 -5.91 -0.68 11.50
C ASP A 134 -4.91 -0.26 10.43
N LEU A 135 -4.05 0.73 10.74
CA LEU A 135 -2.99 1.13 9.83
C LEU A 135 -2.10 -0.05 9.46
N LEU A 136 -1.48 -0.69 10.46
CA LEU A 136 -0.51 -1.75 10.22
C LEU A 136 -1.13 -2.92 9.46
N HIS A 137 -2.34 -3.34 9.86
CA HIS A 137 -3.05 -4.41 9.17
C HIS A 137 -3.26 -4.11 7.68
N ASN A 138 -3.72 -2.90 7.35
CA ASN A 138 -4.01 -2.53 5.97
C ASN A 138 -2.75 -2.23 5.14
N LEU A 139 -1.66 -1.77 5.75
CA LEU A 139 -0.37 -1.68 5.06
C LEU A 139 0.13 -3.10 4.71
N ASP A 140 0.12 -4.02 5.68
CA ASP A 140 0.61 -5.38 5.49
C ASP A 140 -0.21 -6.18 4.45
N THR A 141 -1.51 -5.90 4.31
CA THR A 141 -2.34 -6.53 3.28
C THR A 141 -2.36 -5.77 1.95
N GLY A 142 -2.27 -4.45 2.01
CA GLY A 142 -2.42 -3.55 0.86
C GLY A 142 -1.21 -3.54 -0.07
N TYR A 143 0.00 -3.61 0.48
CA TYR A 143 1.26 -3.56 -0.31
C TYR A 143 1.88 -4.93 -0.59
N ARG A 144 1.36 -6.02 0.00
CA ARG A 144 1.95 -7.38 -0.07
C ARG A 144 2.23 -7.86 -1.50
N LYS A 145 1.43 -7.45 -2.49
CA LYS A 145 1.59 -7.92 -3.87
C LYS A 145 2.76 -7.27 -4.58
N THR A 146 3.04 -6.01 -4.30
CA THR A 146 4.23 -5.32 -4.78
C THR A 146 5.48 -6.05 -4.27
N GLU A 147 5.55 -6.35 -2.97
CA GLU A 147 6.66 -7.11 -2.39
C GLU A 147 6.79 -8.52 -2.99
N GLU A 148 5.69 -9.23 -3.22
CA GLU A 148 5.72 -10.57 -3.83
C GLU A 148 6.27 -10.52 -5.26
N ILE A 149 5.88 -9.52 -6.06
CA ILE A 149 6.39 -9.30 -7.41
C ILE A 149 7.89 -9.00 -7.39
N ASP A 150 8.33 -8.12 -6.48
CA ASP A 150 9.75 -7.74 -6.37
C ASP A 150 10.62 -8.95 -5.94
N ASN A 151 10.19 -9.71 -4.94
CA ASN A 151 10.90 -10.92 -4.51
C ASN A 151 10.98 -11.99 -5.63
N LEU A 152 9.89 -12.18 -6.39
CA LEU A 152 9.88 -13.13 -7.51
C LEU A 152 10.75 -12.65 -8.68
N ALA A 153 10.87 -11.34 -8.87
CA ALA A 153 11.77 -10.74 -9.84
C ALA A 153 13.25 -10.96 -9.46
N GLU A 154 13.61 -10.74 -8.20
CA GLU A 154 14.95 -11.01 -7.66
C GLU A 154 15.33 -12.48 -7.85
N VAL A 155 14.46 -13.43 -7.45
CA VAL A 155 14.70 -14.87 -7.63
C VAL A 155 14.89 -15.24 -9.11
N LEU A 156 14.07 -14.66 -10.00
CA LEU A 156 14.20 -14.92 -11.44
C LEU A 156 15.53 -14.35 -11.99
N ASP A 157 15.95 -13.18 -11.52
CA ASP A 157 17.21 -12.55 -11.91
C ASP A 157 18.45 -13.33 -11.43
N GLU A 158 18.39 -13.88 -10.21
CA GLU A 158 19.41 -14.79 -9.67
C GLU A 158 19.50 -16.08 -10.49
N GLU A 159 18.38 -16.75 -10.78
CA GLU A 159 18.39 -17.97 -11.61
C GLU A 159 18.95 -17.71 -13.02
N MET A 160 18.64 -16.55 -13.59
CA MET A 160 19.19 -16.11 -14.89
C MET A 160 20.67 -15.76 -14.84
N SER A 161 21.21 -15.44 -13.66
CA SER A 161 22.64 -15.13 -13.48
C SER A 161 23.49 -16.40 -13.31
N ASP A 162 22.93 -17.45 -12.70
CA ASP A 162 23.62 -18.73 -12.43
C ASP A 162 23.62 -19.70 -13.63
N HIS A 163 22.63 -19.61 -14.52
CA HIS A 163 22.55 -20.44 -15.73
C HIS A 163 23.10 -19.69 -16.95
N ASP A 164 24.19 -20.19 -17.52
CA ASP A 164 24.70 -19.78 -18.83
C ASP A 164 23.55 -19.87 -19.85
N PHE A 165 23.11 -18.72 -20.36
CA PHE A 165 21.85 -18.44 -21.05
C PHE A 165 21.28 -19.61 -21.89
N ASP A 166 20.41 -20.43 -21.29
CA ASP A 166 19.49 -21.29 -22.04
C ASP A 166 18.04 -20.81 -21.85
N LEU A 167 17.70 -19.74 -22.57
CA LEU A 167 16.32 -19.23 -22.69
C LEU A 167 15.33 -20.32 -23.16
N GLN A 168 15.84 -21.37 -23.82
CA GLN A 168 15.05 -22.51 -24.26
C GLN A 168 14.68 -23.44 -23.10
N SER A 169 15.53 -23.60 -22.09
CA SER A 169 15.20 -24.41 -20.90
C SER A 169 14.03 -23.82 -20.08
N LEU A 170 13.98 -22.50 -19.92
CA LEU A 170 12.92 -21.77 -19.19
C LEU A 170 11.59 -21.68 -19.97
N THR A 171 11.63 -21.91 -21.29
CA THR A 171 10.46 -21.76 -22.17
C THR A 171 9.90 -23.10 -22.65
N GLN A 172 10.70 -24.16 -22.69
CA GLN A 172 10.26 -25.49 -23.11
C GLN A 172 9.45 -26.25 -22.06
N THR A 173 9.47 -25.84 -20.79
CA THR A 173 8.57 -26.39 -19.76
C THR A 173 7.20 -25.71 -19.86
N THR A 174 6.39 -26.24 -20.76
CA THR A 174 4.98 -25.83 -20.93
C THR A 174 4.13 -25.99 -19.66
N ASN A 175 4.60 -26.70 -18.62
CA ASN A 175 3.78 -27.09 -17.46
C ASN A 175 4.44 -27.04 -16.06
N THR A 176 5.64 -26.47 -15.86
CA THR A 176 6.14 -26.31 -14.48
C THR A 176 5.54 -25.05 -13.88
N ALA A 177 4.40 -25.21 -13.18
CA ALA A 177 3.79 -24.18 -12.35
C ALA A 177 4.78 -23.55 -11.34
N ASP A 178 5.90 -24.21 -11.09
CA ASP A 178 6.92 -23.78 -10.14
C ASP A 178 8.00 -22.84 -10.69
N ALA A 179 8.09 -22.63 -12.01
CA ALA A 179 9.11 -21.75 -12.58
C ALA A 179 8.92 -20.29 -12.11
N PRO A 180 9.98 -19.57 -11.66
CA PRO A 180 9.84 -18.21 -11.14
C PRO A 180 9.19 -17.23 -12.12
N VAL A 181 9.49 -17.33 -13.42
CA VAL A 181 8.84 -16.51 -14.45
C VAL A 181 7.32 -16.74 -14.55
N VAL A 182 6.86 -17.96 -14.28
CA VAL A 182 5.42 -18.29 -14.26
C VAL A 182 4.77 -17.71 -13.02
N LYS A 183 5.42 -17.85 -11.86
CA LYS A 183 4.94 -17.27 -10.59
C LYS A 183 4.90 -15.75 -10.65
N LEU A 184 5.92 -15.11 -11.21
CA LEU A 184 5.99 -13.66 -11.38
C LEU A 184 4.84 -13.15 -12.28
N LEU A 185 4.63 -13.75 -13.44
CA LEU A 185 3.49 -13.40 -14.29
C LEU A 185 2.15 -13.66 -13.59
N GLN A 186 2.03 -14.76 -12.85
CA GLN A 186 0.82 -15.04 -12.09
C GLN A 186 0.57 -13.97 -11.01
N ALA A 187 1.60 -13.55 -10.27
CA ALA A 187 1.49 -12.48 -9.29
C ALA A 187 1.06 -11.15 -9.94
N ILE A 188 1.66 -10.78 -11.08
CA ILE A 188 1.29 -9.59 -11.86
C ILE A 188 -0.17 -9.66 -12.30
N PHE A 189 -0.65 -10.79 -12.83
CA PHE A 189 -2.05 -10.94 -13.22
C PHE A 189 -2.98 -10.91 -12.00
N GLU A 190 -2.62 -11.58 -10.91
CA GLU A 190 -3.39 -11.59 -9.66
C GLU A 190 -3.53 -10.20 -9.04
N ASP A 191 -2.49 -9.39 -9.15
CA ASP A 191 -2.49 -7.99 -8.76
C ASP A 191 -3.45 -7.17 -9.62
N ALA A 192 -3.27 -7.19 -10.94
CA ALA A 192 -4.13 -6.51 -11.90
C ALA A 192 -5.62 -6.86 -11.75
N ILE A 193 -5.94 -8.12 -11.48
CA ILE A 193 -7.33 -8.55 -11.27
C ILE A 193 -7.90 -8.02 -9.95
N SER A 194 -7.08 -7.93 -8.91
CA SER A 194 -7.56 -7.43 -7.62
C SER A 194 -7.87 -5.95 -7.64
N ILE A 195 -7.07 -5.18 -8.38
CA ILE A 195 -7.24 -3.74 -8.55
C ILE A 195 -8.09 -3.42 -9.81
N GLN A 196 -8.68 -4.45 -10.43
CA GLN A 196 -9.58 -4.34 -11.59
C GLN A 196 -8.99 -3.55 -12.77
N ALA A 197 -7.68 -3.69 -13.01
CA ALA A 197 -6.99 -3.02 -14.10
C ALA A 197 -7.52 -3.46 -15.47
N SER A 198 -7.66 -2.50 -16.40
CA SER A 198 -8.05 -2.74 -17.80
C SER A 198 -6.87 -3.14 -18.68
N ASP A 199 -5.67 -2.67 -18.36
CA ASP A 199 -4.45 -2.91 -19.14
C ASP A 199 -3.26 -3.18 -18.21
N ILE A 200 -2.38 -4.09 -18.62
CA ILE A 200 -1.06 -4.30 -18.00
C ILE A 200 -0.01 -3.94 -19.05
N HIS A 201 0.85 -3.00 -18.71
CA HIS A 201 1.97 -2.55 -19.51
C HIS A 201 3.27 -3.06 -18.87
N ILE A 202 4.08 -3.80 -19.63
CA ILE A 202 5.40 -4.26 -19.19
C ILE A 202 6.44 -3.58 -20.08
N GLU A 203 7.17 -2.64 -19.51
CA GLU A 203 8.02 -1.68 -20.22
C GLU A 203 9.46 -1.74 -19.69
N PRO A 204 10.35 -2.49 -20.36
CA PRO A 204 11.77 -2.47 -20.01
C PRO A 204 12.40 -1.12 -20.40
N ASP A 205 12.99 -0.43 -19.42
CA ASP A 205 13.82 0.76 -19.64
C ASP A 205 15.31 0.41 -19.48
N HIS A 206 16.19 1.41 -19.43
CA HIS A 206 17.63 1.25 -19.32
C HIS A 206 18.08 0.57 -18.02
N ASN A 207 17.50 0.96 -16.88
CA ASN A 207 17.94 0.54 -15.55
C ASN A 207 16.84 -0.12 -14.71
N VAL A 208 15.58 -0.01 -15.13
CA VAL A 208 14.43 -0.56 -14.41
C VAL A 208 13.46 -1.20 -15.40
N LEU A 209 12.74 -2.22 -14.96
CA LEU A 209 11.55 -2.73 -15.61
C LEU A 209 10.33 -2.05 -14.99
N ARG A 210 9.55 -1.33 -15.80
CA ARG A 210 8.30 -0.71 -15.35
C ARG A 210 7.13 -1.61 -15.62
N ILE A 211 6.35 -1.90 -14.60
CA ILE A 211 5.06 -2.58 -14.73
C ILE A 211 3.99 -1.55 -14.41
N ARG A 212 3.22 -1.14 -15.43
CA ARG A 212 2.13 -0.18 -15.25
C ARG A 212 0.78 -0.82 -15.44
N GLN A 213 -0.18 -0.46 -14.61
CA GLN A 213 -1.53 -1.00 -14.67
C GLN A 213 -2.50 0.16 -14.88
N ARG A 214 -3.40 0.05 -15.87
CA ARG A 214 -4.42 1.08 -16.11
C ARG A 214 -5.65 0.75 -15.30
N ILE A 215 -6.07 1.69 -14.45
CA ILE A 215 -7.24 1.53 -13.61
C ILE A 215 -8.03 2.83 -13.70
N ASP A 216 -9.30 2.72 -14.08
CA ASP A 216 -10.19 3.86 -14.37
C ASP A 216 -9.57 4.96 -15.25
N GLY A 217 -8.72 4.54 -16.19
CA GLY A 217 -8.04 5.42 -17.14
C GLY A 217 -6.70 5.98 -16.67
N VAL A 218 -6.36 5.87 -15.38
CA VAL A 218 -5.10 6.32 -14.79
C VAL A 218 -4.08 5.19 -14.81
N LEU A 219 -2.82 5.51 -15.15
CA LEU A 219 -1.73 4.53 -15.10
C LEU A 219 -1.06 4.57 -13.74
N GLN A 220 -1.02 3.42 -13.07
CA GLN A 220 -0.26 3.20 -11.85
C GLN A 220 1.05 2.51 -12.19
N GLU A 221 2.14 2.89 -11.53
CA GLU A 221 3.48 2.41 -11.85
C GLU A 221 4.10 1.66 -10.67
N GLN A 222 4.60 0.45 -10.95
CA GLN A 222 5.53 -0.30 -10.13
C GLN A 222 6.88 -0.39 -10.85
N LEU A 223 7.96 -0.13 -10.11
CA LEU A 223 9.33 -0.26 -10.61
C LEU A 223 9.95 -1.54 -10.05
N VAL A 224 10.57 -2.31 -10.94
CA VAL A 224 11.37 -3.50 -10.62
C VAL A 224 12.79 -3.22 -11.08
N ASP A 225 13.77 -3.40 -10.21
CA ASP A 225 15.17 -3.06 -10.51
C ASP A 225 15.81 -4.08 -11.47
N GLU A 226 15.32 -5.31 -11.48
CA GLU A 226 15.84 -6.47 -12.23
C GLU A 226 15.47 -6.43 -13.72
N THR A 227 15.97 -5.43 -14.46
CA THR A 227 15.67 -5.24 -15.90
C THR A 227 16.02 -6.46 -16.76
N ARG A 228 16.97 -7.31 -16.32
CA ARG A 228 17.44 -8.48 -17.09
C ARG A 228 16.38 -9.55 -17.27
N ILE A 229 15.31 -9.56 -16.46
CA ILE A 229 14.24 -10.55 -16.54
C ILE A 229 13.25 -10.29 -17.69
N ALA A 230 13.24 -9.09 -18.27
CA ALA A 230 12.28 -8.70 -19.31
C ALA A 230 12.22 -9.65 -20.53
N PRO A 231 13.35 -10.18 -21.06
CA PRO A 231 13.31 -11.17 -22.14
C PRO A 231 12.60 -12.47 -21.74
N ALA A 232 12.72 -12.92 -20.48
CA ALA A 232 12.05 -14.12 -19.98
C ALA A 232 10.53 -13.91 -19.93
N LEU A 233 10.09 -12.77 -19.39
CA LEU A 233 8.67 -12.38 -19.36
C LEU A 233 8.08 -12.30 -20.76
N THR A 234 8.76 -11.60 -21.68
CA THR A 234 8.31 -11.45 -23.08
C THR A 234 8.20 -12.81 -23.77
N SER A 235 9.19 -13.68 -23.57
CA SER A 235 9.21 -15.02 -24.16
C SER A 235 8.06 -15.88 -23.65
N ARG A 236 7.79 -15.83 -22.33
CA ARG A 236 6.71 -16.58 -21.71
C ARG A 236 5.33 -16.08 -22.16
N LEU A 237 5.12 -14.77 -22.24
CA LEU A 237 3.88 -14.18 -22.76
C LEU A 237 3.65 -14.58 -24.23
N LYS A 238 4.70 -14.54 -25.06
CA LYS A 238 4.63 -15.01 -26.45
C LYS A 238 4.21 -16.48 -26.52
N LEU A 239 4.78 -17.33 -25.69
CA LEU A 239 4.40 -18.74 -25.64
C LEU A 239 2.93 -18.92 -25.26
N MET A 240 2.47 -18.22 -24.22
CA MET A 240 1.08 -18.29 -23.75
C MET A 240 0.08 -17.88 -24.84
N ALA A 241 0.43 -16.86 -25.62
CA ALA A 241 -0.37 -16.34 -26.73
C ALA A 241 -0.15 -17.06 -28.08
N GLY A 242 0.68 -18.11 -28.13
CA GLY A 242 0.99 -18.85 -29.36
C GLY A 242 1.78 -18.05 -30.40
N LEU A 243 2.50 -17.02 -29.96
CA LEU A 243 3.29 -16.10 -30.80
C LEU A 243 4.70 -16.64 -31.09
N ASN A 244 5.35 -16.08 -32.09
CA ASN A 244 6.72 -16.45 -32.46
C ASN A 244 7.74 -15.83 -31.48
N ILE A 245 8.30 -16.68 -30.62
CA ILE A 245 9.30 -16.31 -29.61
C ILE A 245 10.58 -15.72 -30.25
N SER A 246 11.00 -16.24 -31.40
CA SER A 246 12.23 -15.82 -32.07
C SER A 246 12.12 -14.47 -32.76
N GLU A 247 10.92 -14.04 -33.15
CA GLU A 247 10.71 -12.74 -33.81
C GLU A 247 10.60 -11.62 -32.77
N LYS A 248 11.44 -10.59 -32.89
CA LYS A 248 11.52 -9.45 -31.95
C LYS A 248 11.44 -8.09 -32.64
N ARG A 249 11.40 -8.05 -33.98
CA ARG A 249 11.52 -6.83 -34.79
C ARG A 249 10.16 -6.30 -35.26
N LEU A 250 9.16 -7.18 -35.34
CA LEU A 250 7.82 -6.85 -35.81
C LEU A 250 6.82 -6.94 -34.67
N PRO A 251 5.78 -6.07 -34.66
CA PRO A 251 4.64 -6.22 -33.77
C PRO A 251 3.99 -7.60 -33.92
N GLN A 252 3.49 -8.15 -32.82
CA GLN A 252 2.77 -9.42 -32.78
C GLN A 252 1.57 -9.27 -31.85
N ASP A 253 0.41 -9.73 -32.30
CA ASP A 253 -0.85 -9.70 -31.56
C ASP A 253 -1.33 -11.13 -31.34
N GLY A 254 -1.73 -11.44 -30.11
CA GLY A 254 -2.23 -12.76 -29.74
C GLY A 254 -3.28 -12.64 -28.64
N ARG A 255 -3.87 -13.78 -28.30
CA ARG A 255 -4.83 -13.89 -27.19
C ARG A 255 -4.59 -15.18 -26.45
N PHE A 256 -4.87 -15.19 -25.16
CA PHE A 256 -4.77 -16.41 -24.35
C PHE A 256 -5.74 -16.37 -23.17
N ASN A 257 -6.10 -17.57 -22.71
CA ASN A 257 -6.93 -17.71 -21.52
C ASN A 257 -6.06 -18.05 -20.32
N ILE A 258 -6.27 -17.34 -19.21
CA ILE A 258 -5.68 -17.66 -17.92
C ILE A 258 -6.75 -17.97 -16.90
N LYS A 259 -6.43 -18.90 -16.01
CA LYS A 259 -7.22 -19.14 -14.81
C LYS A 259 -6.47 -18.57 -13.63
N VAL A 260 -7.03 -17.53 -13.04
CA VAL A 260 -6.45 -16.89 -11.86
C VAL A 260 -7.45 -17.02 -10.72
N LYS A 261 -7.02 -17.67 -9.63
CA LYS A 261 -7.90 -18.13 -8.54
C LYS A 261 -9.05 -18.99 -9.09
N ASN A 262 -10.27 -18.42 -9.18
CA ASN A 262 -11.47 -19.09 -9.71
C ASN A 262 -12.10 -18.34 -10.90
N LYS A 263 -11.43 -17.33 -11.46
CA LYS A 263 -11.89 -16.60 -12.65
C LYS A 263 -11.11 -17.06 -13.87
N ASN A 264 -11.83 -17.33 -14.96
CA ASN A 264 -11.23 -17.49 -16.29
C ASN A 264 -11.25 -16.12 -16.96
N ILE A 265 -10.10 -15.69 -17.46
CA ILE A 265 -9.90 -14.38 -18.06
C ILE A 265 -9.30 -14.58 -19.44
N ASP A 266 -9.89 -13.90 -20.42
CA ASP A 266 -9.37 -13.79 -21.79
C ASP A 266 -8.52 -12.52 -21.85
N VAL A 267 -7.25 -12.68 -22.20
CA VAL A 267 -6.25 -11.62 -22.34
C VAL A 267 -5.89 -11.46 -23.80
#